data_AF-A1ZMN7-F1
#
_entry.id   AF-A1ZMN7-F1
#
_cell.length_a   1.000
_cell.length_b   1.000
_cell.length_c   1.000
_cell.angle_alpha   90.00
_cell.angle_beta   90.00
_cell.angle_gamma   90.00
#
_symmetry.space_group_name_H-M   'P 1'
#
loop_
_entity.id
_entity.type
_entity.pdbx_description
1 polymer ?
#
loop_
_entity_poly.entity_id
_entity_poly.type
_entity_poly.pdbx_seq_one_letter_code
_entity_poly.pdbx_strand_id
1 'polypeptide(L)'
;MHSNFLHRYDYRRRLSEADLLDFIEGDWGKLAEAQKSAIEEMGEYMAARSSLPKIFIRLFAYNGAGQTFAAGELVWVNAVGDTNLPPEVKYYRAIKANQGIAPEANSNYWQPLATDPRSTIVRDFAVDIALYRVVPANSPVEIASQFRQFYDDAIAWCKVYMKNERPTQLPQEPPGDRGILIAGGKVKPGNDRQDSRGNDYKGW
;
A
#
# COMPACT_ATOMS: atom_id res chain seq x y z
N MET A 1 9.73 -9.73 11.98
CA MET A 1 9.39 -8.68 11.00
C MET A 1 7.89 -8.44 11.11
N HIS A 2 7.44 -7.26 11.57
CA HIS A 2 6.03 -6.91 11.48
C HIS A 2 5.68 -6.67 10.01
N SER A 3 4.73 -7.42 9.47
CA SER A 3 4.28 -7.22 8.09
C SER A 3 3.34 -6.02 8.06
N ASN A 4 3.78 -4.86 7.62
CA ASN A 4 2.93 -3.68 7.40
C ASN A 4 2.15 -3.79 6.08
N PHE A 5 1.65 -4.98 5.74
CA PHE A 5 0.95 -5.21 4.48
C PHE A 5 -0.55 -4.90 4.61
N LEU A 6 -1.22 -5.43 5.63
CA LEU A 6 -2.60 -5.06 5.97
C LEU A 6 -2.60 -3.97 7.05
N HIS A 7 -3.60 -3.10 6.97
CA HIS A 7 -3.95 -2.13 8.00
C HIS A 7 -5.36 -2.45 8.52
N ARG A 8 -5.69 -2.02 9.75
CA ARG A 8 -6.95 -2.37 10.45
C ARG A 8 -8.23 -2.16 9.61
N TYR A 9 -8.23 -1.19 8.68
CA TYR A 9 -9.40 -0.91 7.85
C TYR A 9 -9.62 -1.90 6.71
N ASP A 10 -8.66 -2.79 6.40
CA ASP A 10 -8.83 -3.79 5.34
C ASP A 10 -9.86 -4.87 5.72
N TYR A 11 -9.95 -5.15 7.03
CA TYR A 11 -10.89 -6.12 7.59
C TYR A 11 -12.35 -5.67 7.48
N ARG A 12 -12.60 -4.38 7.23
CA ARG A 12 -13.95 -3.78 7.13
C ARG A 12 -14.83 -4.37 6.04
N ARG A 13 -14.21 -4.96 5.02
CA ARG A 13 -14.93 -5.66 3.95
C ARG A 13 -15.65 -6.91 4.47
N ARG A 14 -15.15 -7.51 5.56
CA ARG A 14 -15.70 -8.74 6.15
C ARG A 14 -16.47 -8.49 7.42
N LEU A 15 -15.93 -7.65 8.32
CA LEU A 15 -16.50 -7.35 9.62
C LEU A 15 -16.47 -5.84 9.84
N SER A 16 -17.52 -5.25 10.41
CA SER A 16 -17.42 -3.85 10.83
C SER A 16 -16.32 -3.70 11.90
N GLU A 17 -15.87 -2.47 12.18
CA GLU A 17 -14.80 -2.28 13.18
C GLU A 17 -15.23 -2.70 14.59
N ALA A 18 -16.50 -2.49 14.94
CA ALA A 18 -17.08 -2.97 16.19
C ALA A 18 -17.11 -4.50 16.22
N ASP A 19 -17.62 -5.13 15.15
CA ASP A 19 -17.66 -6.60 15.08
C ASP A 19 -16.25 -7.19 15.09
N LEU A 20 -15.27 -6.55 14.44
CA LEU A 20 -13.88 -6.99 14.43
C LEU A 20 -13.30 -6.94 15.84
N LEU A 21 -13.52 -5.86 16.58
CA LEU A 21 -13.07 -5.72 17.96
C LEU A 21 -13.66 -6.83 18.83
N ASP A 22 -14.96 -7.11 18.70
CA ASP A 22 -15.61 -8.20 19.42
C ASP A 22 -15.05 -9.56 18.99
N PHE A 23 -14.83 -9.76 17.68
CA PHE A 23 -14.32 -11.00 17.09
C PHE A 23 -12.89 -11.34 17.54
N ILE A 24 -12.06 -10.33 17.77
CA ILE A 24 -10.69 -10.50 18.28
C ILE A 24 -10.60 -10.32 19.80
N GLU A 25 -11.73 -10.15 20.50
CA GLU A 25 -11.80 -9.89 21.95
C GLU A 25 -10.98 -8.65 22.36
N GLY A 26 -10.89 -7.65 21.48
CA GLY A 26 -10.09 -6.44 21.65
C GLY A 26 -8.58 -6.64 21.51
N ASP A 27 -8.11 -7.86 21.25
CA ASP A 27 -6.69 -8.19 21.13
C ASP A 27 -6.16 -7.97 19.70
N TRP A 28 -5.66 -6.77 19.46
CA TRP A 28 -4.96 -6.42 18.22
C TRP A 28 -3.66 -7.23 18.00
N GLY A 29 -3.04 -7.75 19.06
CA GLY A 29 -1.86 -8.61 18.98
C GLY A 29 -2.20 -9.96 18.33
N LYS A 30 -3.34 -10.55 18.70
CA LYS A 30 -3.89 -11.77 18.07
C LYS A 30 -4.08 -11.57 16.57
N LEU A 31 -4.66 -10.44 16.17
CA LEU A 31 -4.86 -10.10 14.77
C LEU A 31 -3.53 -9.89 14.01
N ALA A 32 -2.56 -9.23 14.65
CA ALA A 32 -1.24 -8.99 14.06
C ALA A 32 -0.46 -10.29 13.80
N GLU A 33 -0.48 -11.24 14.74
CA GLU A 33 0.14 -12.56 14.55
C GLU A 33 -0.58 -13.38 13.47
N ALA A 34 -1.92 -13.34 13.46
CA ALA A 34 -2.71 -14.00 12.42
C ALA A 34 -2.41 -13.43 11.02
N GLN A 35 -2.30 -12.11 10.89
CA GLN A 35 -1.88 -11.44 9.67
C GLN A 35 -0.50 -11.87 9.20
N LYS A 36 0.49 -11.84 10.12
CA LYS A 36 1.86 -12.22 9.80
C LYS A 36 1.91 -13.62 9.24
N SER A 37 1.27 -14.56 9.92
CA SER A 37 1.32 -15.95 9.49
C SER A 37 0.41 -16.24 8.28
N ALA A 38 -0.63 -15.42 8.00
CA ALA A 38 -1.37 -15.45 6.75
C ALA A 38 -0.49 -15.08 5.55
N ILE A 39 0.33 -14.02 5.71
CA ILE A 39 1.29 -13.58 4.68
C ILE A 39 2.39 -14.62 4.49
N GLU A 40 2.86 -15.26 5.56
CA GLU A 40 3.82 -16.36 5.47
C GLU A 40 3.25 -17.53 4.64
N GLU A 41 2.04 -18.00 4.96
CA GLU A 41 1.38 -19.09 4.23
C GLU A 41 1.13 -18.75 2.76
N MET A 42 0.57 -17.58 2.46
CA MET A 42 0.42 -17.13 1.07
C MET A 42 1.78 -17.02 0.36
N GLY A 43 2.80 -16.55 1.08
CA GLY A 43 4.17 -16.41 0.59
C GLY A 43 4.76 -17.72 0.09
N GLU A 44 4.49 -18.84 0.77
CA GLU A 44 4.96 -20.18 0.37
C GLU A 44 4.52 -20.54 -1.05
N TYR A 45 3.27 -20.24 -1.42
CA TYR A 45 2.74 -20.50 -2.75
C TYR A 45 3.21 -19.46 -3.78
N MET A 46 3.21 -18.18 -3.40
CA MET A 46 3.40 -17.09 -4.34
C MET A 46 4.88 -16.84 -4.70
N ALA A 47 5.80 -17.21 -3.81
CA ALA A 47 7.25 -17.09 -4.02
C ALA A 47 7.74 -17.88 -5.24
N ALA A 48 7.02 -18.93 -5.64
CA ALA A 48 7.34 -19.75 -6.81
C ALA A 48 7.38 -18.95 -8.13
N ARG A 49 6.75 -17.76 -8.17
CA ARG A 49 6.56 -17.02 -9.43
C ARG A 49 6.88 -15.54 -9.36
N SER A 50 6.76 -14.93 -8.19
CA SER A 50 7.02 -13.51 -8.01
C SER A 50 7.77 -13.27 -6.71
N SER A 51 8.60 -12.23 -6.71
CA SER A 51 9.32 -11.75 -5.53
C SER A 51 8.33 -11.29 -4.46
N LEU A 52 8.38 -11.87 -3.26
CA LEU A 52 7.46 -11.55 -2.16
C LEU A 52 7.41 -10.05 -1.81
N PRO A 53 8.54 -9.30 -1.76
CA PRO A 53 8.49 -7.85 -1.56
C PRO A 53 7.67 -7.07 -2.58
N LYS A 54 7.50 -7.59 -3.81
CA LYS A 54 6.69 -6.95 -4.85
C LYS A 54 5.20 -7.25 -4.71
N ILE A 55 4.87 -8.34 -4.02
CA ILE A 55 3.50 -8.79 -3.76
C ILE A 55 3.00 -8.16 -2.45
N PHE A 56 3.75 -8.38 -1.38
CA PHE A 56 3.47 -7.91 -0.03
C PHE A 56 4.22 -6.60 0.23
N ILE A 57 3.86 -5.56 -0.55
CA ILE A 57 4.47 -4.23 -0.40
C ILE A 57 4.20 -3.69 1.00
N ARG A 58 5.21 -3.06 1.60
CA ARG A 58 5.08 -2.46 2.92
C ARG A 58 4.35 -1.13 2.82
N LEU A 59 3.31 -0.98 3.61
CA LEU A 59 2.46 0.20 3.66
C LEU A 59 2.34 0.68 5.11
N PHE A 60 3.05 1.76 5.43
CA PHE A 60 3.15 2.26 6.80
C PHE A 60 1.98 3.19 7.14
N ALA A 61 1.58 3.22 8.41
CA ALA A 61 0.64 4.23 8.89
C ALA A 61 1.38 5.56 9.13
N TYR A 62 0.79 6.67 8.70
CA TYR A 62 1.14 8.00 9.21
C TYR A 62 0.18 8.36 10.34
N ASN A 63 0.68 8.36 11.57
CA ASN A 63 -0.10 8.55 12.78
C ASN A 63 0.35 9.77 13.60
N GLY A 64 1.28 10.58 13.10
CA GLY A 64 1.60 11.86 13.72
C GLY A 64 2.77 12.62 13.09
N ALA A 65 2.86 13.90 13.45
CA ALA A 65 3.99 14.75 13.09
C ALA A 65 5.31 14.19 13.63
N GLY A 66 6.40 14.38 12.88
CA GLY A 66 7.73 13.91 13.27
C GLY A 66 8.08 12.49 12.85
N GLN A 67 7.12 11.71 12.32
CA GLN A 67 7.44 10.42 11.69
C GLN A 67 8.19 10.62 10.37
N THR A 68 9.31 9.93 10.25
CA THR A 68 10.16 9.97 9.07
C THR A 68 10.08 8.66 8.29
N PHE A 69 10.19 8.80 6.98
CA PHE A 69 10.04 7.76 5.96
C PHE A 69 11.11 7.98 4.90
N ALA A 70 11.70 6.88 4.42
CA ALA A 70 12.68 6.89 3.36
C ALA A 70 12.04 7.15 1.99
N ALA A 71 12.84 7.58 1.03
CA ALA A 71 12.39 7.72 -0.36
C ALA A 71 11.85 6.38 -0.89
N GLY A 72 10.71 6.43 -1.56
CA GLY A 72 10.01 5.26 -2.10
C GLY A 72 9.03 4.59 -1.13
N GLU A 73 9.09 4.87 0.18
CA GLU A 73 8.18 4.24 1.14
C GLU A 73 6.73 4.66 0.89
N LEU A 74 5.82 3.69 1.07
CA LEU A 74 4.39 3.85 0.90
C LEU A 74 3.74 4.04 2.25
N VAL A 75 2.82 5.00 2.32
CA VAL A 75 2.20 5.42 3.56
C VAL A 75 0.70 5.61 3.36
N TRP A 76 -0.10 5.28 4.36
CA TRP A 76 -1.53 5.56 4.40
C TRP A 76 -1.88 6.53 5.54
N VAL A 77 -2.91 7.34 5.32
CA VAL A 77 -3.44 8.32 6.28
C VAL A 77 -4.96 8.14 6.37
N ASN A 78 -5.52 8.21 7.57
CA ASN A 78 -6.96 8.38 7.75
C ASN A 78 -7.31 9.88 7.74
N ALA A 79 -7.89 10.37 6.65
CA ALA A 79 -8.14 11.80 6.42
C ALA A 79 -9.29 12.38 7.27
N VAL A 80 -10.16 11.53 7.83
CA VAL A 80 -11.31 11.98 8.65
C VAL A 80 -11.04 11.86 10.16
N GLY A 81 -9.85 11.40 10.56
CA GLY A 81 -9.54 11.08 11.96
C GLY A 81 -10.24 9.79 12.44
N ASP A 82 -9.67 9.15 13.45
CA ASP A 82 -10.09 7.81 13.91
C ASP A 82 -11.50 7.76 14.54
N THR A 83 -12.09 8.91 14.83
CA THR A 83 -13.42 9.01 15.44
C THR A 83 -14.56 9.09 14.44
N ASN A 84 -14.27 9.27 13.14
CA ASN A 84 -15.28 9.40 12.10
C ASN A 84 -15.39 8.11 11.29
N LEU A 85 -16.59 7.53 11.28
CA LEU A 85 -16.91 6.34 10.49
C LEU A 85 -17.78 6.77 9.29
N PRO A 86 -17.42 6.40 8.04
CA PRO A 86 -16.27 5.59 7.63
C PRO A 86 -14.95 6.40 7.52
N PRO A 87 -13.79 5.75 7.74
CA PRO A 87 -12.48 6.34 7.52
C PRO A 87 -12.26 6.59 6.04
N GLU A 88 -11.61 7.70 5.73
CA GLU A 88 -11.21 8.06 4.38
C GLU A 88 -9.71 7.80 4.27
N VAL A 89 -9.36 6.62 3.78
CA VAL A 89 -7.96 6.22 3.67
C VAL A 89 -7.37 6.82 2.39
N LYS A 90 -6.33 7.65 2.56
CA LYS A 90 -5.53 8.20 1.45
C LYS A 90 -4.14 7.58 1.46
N TYR A 91 -3.58 7.37 0.27
CA TYR A 91 -2.29 6.71 0.09
C TYR A 91 -1.27 7.66 -0.53
N TYR A 92 -0.03 7.56 -0.08
CA TYR A 92 1.07 8.42 -0.50
C TYR A 92 2.35 7.61 -0.69
N ARG A 93 3.21 8.11 -1.58
CA ARG A 93 4.60 7.67 -1.72
C ARG A 93 5.53 8.81 -1.31
N ALA A 94 6.52 8.52 -0.48
CA ALA A 94 7.59 9.47 -0.18
C ALA A 94 8.50 9.63 -1.41
N ILE A 95 8.59 10.85 -1.96
CA ILE A 95 9.45 11.16 -3.13
C ILE A 95 10.92 11.23 -2.71
N LYS A 96 11.16 11.73 -1.51
CA LYS A 96 12.47 11.81 -0.85
C LYS A 96 12.28 11.62 0.64
N ALA A 97 13.37 11.39 1.38
CA ALA A 97 13.31 11.30 2.84
C ALA A 97 12.57 12.52 3.42
N ASN A 98 11.44 12.28 4.09
CA ASN A 98 10.65 13.38 4.68
C ASN A 98 11.26 13.79 6.02
N GLN A 99 11.17 15.09 6.33
CA GLN A 99 11.68 15.64 7.60
C GLN A 99 10.57 15.73 8.64
N GLY A 100 9.76 14.67 8.78
CA GLY A 100 8.60 14.68 9.69
C GLY A 100 7.39 15.45 9.17
N ILE A 101 7.43 15.91 7.91
CA ILE A 101 6.36 16.67 7.25
C ILE A 101 5.20 15.74 6.90
N ALA A 102 3.97 16.19 7.19
CA ALA A 102 2.76 15.44 6.92
C ALA A 102 2.47 15.27 5.41
N PRO A 103 1.89 14.13 4.98
CA PRO A 103 1.56 13.86 3.58
C PRO A 103 0.72 14.93 2.88
N GLU A 104 -0.32 15.42 3.55
CA GLU A 104 -1.24 16.42 2.99
C GLU A 104 -0.63 17.83 2.91
N ALA A 105 0.50 18.07 3.58
CA ALA A 105 1.06 19.42 3.73
C ALA A 105 2.02 19.82 2.60
N ASN A 106 2.62 18.87 1.86
CA ASN A 106 3.68 19.21 0.91
C ASN A 106 3.90 18.19 -0.21
N SER A 107 3.56 18.59 -1.44
CA SER A 107 3.76 17.80 -2.66
C SER A 107 5.23 17.63 -3.08
N ASN A 108 6.17 18.35 -2.47
CA ASN A 108 7.61 18.17 -2.73
C ASN A 108 8.18 16.95 -2.01
N TYR A 109 7.51 16.44 -0.99
CA TYR A 109 7.93 15.26 -0.22
C TYR A 109 7.02 14.06 -0.50
N TRP A 110 5.78 14.31 -0.87
CA TRP A 110 4.75 13.29 -0.97
C TRP A 110 4.08 13.32 -2.33
N GLN A 111 4.03 12.15 -2.96
CA GLN A 111 3.24 11.90 -4.14
C GLN A 111 1.93 11.23 -3.70
N PRO A 112 0.76 11.86 -3.90
CA PRO A 112 -0.52 11.20 -3.66
C PRO A 112 -0.73 10.07 -4.66
N LEU A 113 -1.32 8.97 -4.20
CA LEU A 113 -1.71 7.85 -5.03
C LEU A 113 -3.23 7.86 -5.21
N ALA A 114 -3.68 7.66 -6.45
CA ALA A 114 -5.12 7.68 -6.77
C ALA A 114 -5.87 6.48 -6.17
N THR A 115 -5.17 5.38 -5.89
CA THR A 115 -5.74 4.14 -5.35
C THR A 115 -4.75 3.47 -4.39
N ASP A 116 -5.24 2.50 -3.63
CA ASP A 116 -4.42 1.57 -2.85
C ASP A 116 -3.35 0.92 -3.77
N PRO A 117 -2.05 1.02 -3.44
CA PRO A 117 -0.99 0.44 -4.25
C PRO A 117 -0.91 -1.09 -4.14
N ARG A 118 -1.58 -1.71 -3.17
CA ARG A 118 -1.57 -3.16 -2.95
C ARG A 118 -2.52 -3.85 -3.93
N SER A 119 -2.20 -5.10 -4.25
CA SER A 119 -3.13 -5.95 -4.99
C SER A 119 -4.38 -6.22 -4.18
N THR A 120 -5.55 -5.78 -4.67
CA THR A 120 -6.85 -5.99 -4.02
C THR A 120 -7.09 -7.45 -3.70
N ILE A 121 -6.83 -8.36 -4.64
CA ILE A 121 -7.06 -9.79 -4.45
C ILE A 121 -6.13 -10.40 -3.40
N VAL A 122 -4.85 -9.98 -3.36
CA VAL A 122 -3.89 -10.49 -2.37
C VAL A 122 -4.22 -9.95 -0.99
N ARG A 123 -4.57 -8.66 -0.90
CA ARG A 123 -5.01 -8.01 0.34
C ARG A 123 -6.23 -8.71 0.91
N ASP A 124 -7.25 -8.92 0.08
CA ASP A 124 -8.51 -9.51 0.54
C ASP A 124 -8.33 -10.98 0.97
N PHE A 125 -7.50 -11.76 0.26
CA PHE A 125 -7.19 -13.13 0.67
C PHE A 125 -6.30 -13.20 1.92
N ALA A 126 -5.38 -12.26 2.10
CA ALA A 126 -4.62 -12.17 3.35
C ALA A 126 -5.56 -11.83 4.54
N VAL A 127 -6.57 -10.98 4.33
CA VAL A 127 -7.64 -10.71 5.32
C VAL A 127 -8.42 -11.98 5.62
N ASP A 128 -8.84 -12.73 4.59
CA ASP A 128 -9.64 -13.95 4.75
C ASP A 128 -8.89 -15.01 5.57
N ILE A 129 -7.62 -15.25 5.24
CA ILE A 129 -6.77 -16.20 5.98
C ILE A 129 -6.52 -15.72 7.41
N ALA A 130 -6.24 -14.42 7.61
CA ALA A 130 -6.01 -13.87 8.94
C ALA A 130 -7.27 -13.98 9.82
N LEU A 131 -8.45 -13.64 9.29
CA LEU A 131 -9.72 -13.73 10.00
C LEU A 131 -10.08 -15.17 10.35
N TYR A 132 -9.90 -16.12 9.43
CA TYR A 132 -10.13 -17.55 9.70
C TYR A 132 -9.35 -18.04 10.93
N ARG A 133 -8.11 -17.59 11.10
CA ARG A 133 -7.23 -18.01 12.20
C ARG A 133 -7.61 -17.42 13.55
N VAL A 134 -8.34 -16.30 13.56
CA VAL A 134 -8.81 -15.65 14.79
C VAL A 134 -10.29 -15.93 15.07
N VAL A 135 -10.97 -16.71 14.23
CA VAL A 135 -12.35 -17.18 14.46
C VAL A 135 -12.48 -17.70 15.89
N PRO A 136 -13.37 -17.11 16.71
CA PRO A 136 -13.61 -17.59 18.07
C PRO A 136 -14.07 -19.05 18.06
N ALA A 137 -13.55 -19.87 18.97
CA ALA A 137 -13.88 -21.30 19.04
C ALA A 137 -15.36 -21.57 19.35
N ASN A 138 -16.03 -20.60 19.99
CA ASN A 138 -17.46 -20.60 20.31
C ASN A 138 -18.32 -19.92 19.24
N SER A 139 -17.76 -19.60 18.07
CA SER A 139 -18.54 -19.02 16.97
C SER A 139 -19.67 -19.95 16.52
N PRO A 140 -20.83 -19.40 16.10
CA PRO A 140 -21.86 -20.18 15.42
C PRO A 140 -21.28 -20.97 14.24
N VAL A 141 -21.83 -22.16 13.98
CA VAL A 141 -21.33 -23.07 12.93
C VAL A 141 -21.33 -22.40 11.57
N GLU A 142 -22.34 -21.59 11.28
CA GLU A 142 -22.49 -20.85 10.03
C GLU A 142 -21.34 -19.85 9.84
N ILE A 143 -20.97 -19.12 10.90
CA ILE A 143 -19.87 -18.16 10.87
C ILE A 143 -18.54 -18.88 10.68
N ALA A 144 -18.29 -19.94 11.46
CA ALA A 144 -17.07 -20.74 11.34
C ALA A 144 -16.92 -21.36 9.94
N SER A 145 -18.02 -21.90 9.39
CA SER A 145 -18.06 -22.46 8.04
C SER A 145 -17.82 -21.40 6.97
N GLN A 146 -18.34 -20.19 7.14
CA GLN A 146 -18.14 -19.09 6.19
C GLN A 146 -16.67 -18.66 6.13
N PHE A 147 -16.04 -18.42 7.28
CA PHE A 147 -14.62 -18.06 7.33
C PHE A 147 -13.72 -19.17 6.82
N ARG A 148 -14.09 -20.43 7.06
CA ARG A 148 -13.40 -21.59 6.47
C ARG A 148 -13.49 -21.59 4.95
N GLN A 149 -14.67 -21.32 4.39
CA GLN A 149 -14.83 -21.22 2.93
C GLN A 149 -13.97 -20.12 2.33
N PHE A 150 -13.93 -18.93 2.96
CA PHE A 150 -13.06 -17.84 2.49
C PHE A 150 -11.57 -18.21 2.55
N TYR A 151 -11.14 -18.90 3.60
CA TYR A 151 -9.79 -19.46 3.69
C TYR A 151 -9.52 -20.47 2.56
N ASP A 152 -10.40 -21.44 2.36
CA ASP A 152 -10.23 -22.49 1.34
C ASP A 152 -10.17 -21.88 -0.07
N ASP A 153 -10.99 -20.87 -0.37
CA ASP A 153 -10.98 -20.12 -1.63
C ASP A 153 -9.65 -19.35 -1.83
N ALA A 154 -9.16 -18.70 -0.79
CA ALA A 154 -7.88 -17.97 -0.81
C ALA A 154 -6.70 -18.92 -1.09
N ILE A 155 -6.66 -20.07 -0.42
CA ILE A 155 -5.62 -21.10 -0.62
C ILE A 155 -5.73 -21.75 -1.99
N ALA A 156 -6.95 -22.04 -2.46
CA ALA A 156 -7.17 -22.56 -3.80
C ALA A 156 -6.64 -21.59 -4.87
N TRP A 157 -6.91 -20.29 -4.70
CA TRP A 157 -6.37 -19.27 -5.60
C TRP A 157 -4.84 -19.22 -5.57
N CYS A 158 -4.22 -19.27 -4.38
CA CYS A 158 -2.76 -19.29 -4.26
C CYS A 158 -2.14 -20.49 -4.98
N LYS A 159 -2.75 -21.66 -4.88
CA LYS A 159 -2.33 -22.88 -5.60
C LYS A 159 -2.48 -22.74 -7.11
N VAL A 160 -3.58 -22.17 -7.61
CA VAL A 160 -3.79 -21.89 -9.03
C VAL A 160 -2.73 -20.92 -9.56
N TYR A 161 -2.43 -19.86 -8.80
CA TYR A 161 -1.37 -18.90 -9.13
C TYR A 161 0.00 -19.61 -9.23
N MET A 162 0.36 -20.39 -8.21
CA MET A 162 1.61 -21.17 -8.15
C MET A 162 1.78 -22.08 -9.37
N LYS A 163 0.73 -22.80 -9.77
CA LYS A 163 0.76 -23.74 -10.91
C LYS A 163 0.64 -23.08 -12.29
N ASN A 164 0.35 -21.78 -12.36
CA ASN A 164 0.08 -21.06 -13.61
C ASN A 164 -1.12 -21.60 -14.42
N GLU A 165 -2.08 -22.25 -13.76
CA GLU A 165 -3.28 -22.77 -14.42
C GLU A 165 -4.22 -21.65 -14.90
N ARG A 166 -4.08 -20.45 -14.33
CA ARG A 166 -4.67 -19.20 -14.83
C ARG A 166 -3.58 -18.13 -14.81
N PRO A 167 -3.19 -17.52 -15.95
CA PRO A 167 -2.17 -16.47 -15.98
C PRO A 167 -2.73 -15.21 -15.32
N THR A 168 -2.62 -15.14 -13.99
CA THR A 168 -2.98 -13.95 -13.23
C THR A 168 -1.75 -13.06 -13.16
N GLN A 169 -1.77 -11.92 -13.85
CA GLN A 169 -0.77 -10.89 -13.65
C GLN A 169 -1.08 -10.23 -12.30
N LEU A 170 -0.28 -10.56 -11.28
CA LEU A 170 -0.30 -9.81 -10.04
C LEU A 170 0.29 -8.42 -10.25
N PRO A 171 -0.26 -7.38 -9.60
CA PRO A 171 0.37 -6.08 -9.54
C PRO A 171 1.83 -6.22 -9.13
N GLN A 172 2.71 -5.74 -9.99
CA GLN A 172 4.10 -5.50 -9.62
C GLN A 172 4.13 -4.16 -8.88
N GLU A 173 5.04 -4.02 -7.92
CA GLU A 173 5.34 -2.75 -7.26
C GLU A 173 5.25 -1.60 -8.28
N PRO A 174 4.44 -0.56 -8.03
CA PRO A 174 4.28 0.52 -9.00
C PRO A 174 5.67 1.08 -9.31
N PRO A 175 6.03 1.26 -10.60
CA PRO A 175 7.40 1.55 -10.98
C PRO A 175 8.00 2.64 -10.10
N GLY A 176 9.16 2.35 -9.49
CA GLY A 176 10.00 3.38 -8.89
C GLY A 176 10.30 4.42 -9.96
N ASP A 177 10.29 5.70 -9.57
CA ASP A 177 10.39 6.89 -10.43
C ASP A 177 10.91 6.59 -11.84
N ARG A 178 9.99 6.44 -12.79
CA ARG A 178 10.30 6.92 -14.14
C ARG A 178 10.32 8.42 -13.97
N GLY A 179 11.53 8.97 -13.77
CA GLY A 179 11.77 10.38 -13.49
C GLY A 179 10.77 11.24 -14.22
N ILE A 180 10.09 12.10 -13.47
CA ILE A 180 9.02 12.97 -13.93
C ILE A 180 9.49 13.69 -15.19
N LEU A 181 9.10 13.18 -16.37
CA LEU A 181 9.13 13.96 -17.59
C LEU A 181 7.95 14.92 -17.45
N ILE A 182 8.21 16.09 -16.87
CA ILE A 182 7.30 17.23 -16.93
C ILE A 182 7.21 17.62 -18.40
N ALA A 183 6.29 17.00 -19.13
CA ALA A 183 5.82 17.50 -20.41
C ALA A 183 5.10 18.83 -20.13
N GLY A 184 5.83 19.95 -20.21
CA GLY A 184 5.25 21.28 -20.00
C GLY A 184 6.18 22.40 -19.55
N GLY A 185 7.46 22.14 -19.28
CA GLY A 185 8.42 23.19 -18.93
C GLY A 185 9.09 23.76 -20.18
N LYS A 186 8.73 24.99 -20.58
CA LYS A 186 9.41 25.76 -21.63
C LYS A 186 10.93 25.65 -21.48
N VAL A 187 11.59 25.15 -22.52
CA VAL A 187 13.05 25.22 -22.67
C VAL A 187 13.45 26.69 -22.54
N LYS A 188 14.12 27.06 -21.45
CA LYS A 188 14.91 28.29 -21.41
C LYS A 188 15.97 28.15 -22.50
N PRO A 189 16.04 29.02 -23.52
CA PRO A 189 17.19 29.05 -24.39
C PRO A 189 18.42 29.30 -23.53
N GLY A 190 19.43 28.44 -23.69
CA GLY A 190 20.72 28.61 -23.04
C GLY A 190 21.28 29.99 -23.36
N ASN A 191 21.97 30.57 -22.37
CA ASN A 191 22.86 31.71 -22.58
C ASN A 191 23.99 31.26 -23.52
N ASP A 192 23.76 31.35 -24.82
CA ASP A 192 24.84 31.47 -25.78
C ASP A 192 25.43 32.86 -25.59
N ARG A 193 26.62 32.87 -24.97
CA ARG A 193 27.53 34.01 -25.01
C ARG A 193 27.85 34.29 -26.47
N GLN A 194 27.12 35.23 -27.05
CA GLN A 194 27.44 35.78 -28.35
C GLN A 194 28.40 36.95 -28.12
N ASP A 195 29.68 36.69 -28.39
CA ASP A 195 30.73 37.70 -28.52
C ASP A 195 30.30 38.75 -29.54
N SER A 196 29.76 39.86 -29.05
CA SER A 196 29.43 41.02 -29.87
C SER A 196 30.70 41.82 -30.10
N ARG A 197 31.35 41.54 -31.24
CA ARG A 197 32.30 42.48 -31.85
C ARG A 197 31.52 43.74 -32.20
N GLY A 198 31.76 44.80 -31.44
CA GLY A 198 31.41 46.15 -31.84
C GLY A 198 32.29 46.58 -33.00
N ASN A 199 31.68 47.05 -34.08
CA ASN A 199 31.93 48.37 -34.63
C ASN A 199 30.91 48.60 -35.74
N ASP A 200 30.08 49.63 -35.60
CA ASP A 200 30.09 50.76 -36.54
C ASP A 200 28.90 51.67 -36.26
N TYR A 201 29.24 52.94 -36.05
CA TYR A 201 28.30 54.03 -35.82
C TYR A 201 28.65 55.17 -36.78
N LYS A 202 27.59 55.84 -37.25
CA LYS A 202 27.49 57.14 -37.96
C LYS A 202 27.78 57.07 -39.46
N GLY A 203 26.99 57.64 -40.36
CA GLY A 203 26.01 58.72 -40.24
C GLY A 203 26.42 59.83 -41.22
N TRP A 204 25.49 60.18 -42.12
CA TRP A 204 25.60 61.12 -43.27
C TRP A 204 26.41 60.61 -44.46
#